data_AF-A0A1E4FA97-F1
#
_entry.id   AF-A0A1E4FA97-F1
#
_cell.length_a   1.000
_cell.length_b   1.000
_cell.length_c   1.000
_cell.angle_alpha   90.00
_cell.angle_beta   90.00
_cell.angle_gamma   90.00
#
_symmetry.space_group_name_H-M   'P 1'
#
loop_
_entity.id
_entity.type
_entity.pdbx_description
1 polymer ?
#
loop_
_entity_poly.entity_id
_entity_poly.type
_entity_poly.pdbx_seq_one_letter_code
_entity_poly.pdbx_strand_id
1 'polypeptide(L)'
;MQRNVGTFVGQRVIEYDPEKPARSDVAYRFRSDYDNNPVLENLAHFAASDAAAQCSALVIGAWHGDDSQADSSDVIAALAEHAPRFPRLVAIYLGDMTYEENEMSWIQQSDLSPLLDAYPQLQLLRTRGGENLSISRPQHANLRALAMETGGMDASVVQSLGKAQFPNLEYLELWLGTEDYGGTATVEDLQPILSGKLFPKLKYLGLRNSDKADAVAVAAAQAPVLQQLETLDLSLGTLSDEGAQALLGLKAPLKRLNLHHNYISSELVRQLKDLPLSLDATNPSGMEADDEDRYVAVGE
;
A
#
# COMPACT_ATOMS: atom_id res chain seq x y z
N MET A 1 -14.89 -8.53 4.51
CA MET A 1 -14.25 -9.50 3.59
C MET A 1 -13.72 -8.77 2.38
N GLN A 2 -12.41 -8.58 2.36
CA GLN A 2 -11.68 -7.99 1.23
C GLN A 2 -11.56 -9.02 0.11
N ARG A 3 -11.84 -8.63 -1.13
CA ARG A 3 -11.75 -9.51 -2.31
C ARG A 3 -10.47 -9.21 -3.07
N ASN A 4 -9.88 -10.21 -3.75
CA ASN A 4 -8.75 -9.97 -4.64
C ASN A 4 -9.11 -8.90 -5.69
N VAL A 5 -8.11 -8.18 -6.18
CA VAL A 5 -8.36 -7.07 -7.10
C VAL A 5 -8.94 -7.54 -8.44
N GLY A 6 -10.02 -6.91 -8.90
CA GLY A 6 -10.64 -7.23 -10.20
C GLY A 6 -9.97 -6.54 -11.40
N THR A 7 -9.31 -5.40 -11.16
CA THR A 7 -8.61 -4.61 -12.17
C THR A 7 -7.34 -4.00 -11.61
N PHE A 8 -6.24 -4.07 -12.35
CA PHE A 8 -4.95 -3.50 -11.97
C PHE A 8 -4.36 -2.71 -13.14
N VAL A 9 -3.98 -1.45 -12.89
CA VAL A 9 -3.54 -0.49 -13.93
C VAL A 9 -4.44 -0.43 -15.17
N GLY A 10 -5.76 -0.47 -14.96
CA GLY A 10 -6.76 -0.41 -16.03
C GLY A 10 -6.95 -1.71 -16.81
N GLN A 11 -6.21 -2.77 -16.47
CA GLN A 11 -6.37 -4.10 -17.04
C GLN A 11 -7.22 -4.97 -16.13
N ARG A 12 -8.03 -5.85 -16.73
CA ARG A 12 -8.74 -6.88 -15.98
C ARG A 12 -7.73 -7.89 -15.44
N VAL A 13 -7.84 -8.23 -14.16
CA VAL A 13 -7.01 -9.28 -13.55
C VAL A 13 -7.66 -10.64 -13.78
N ILE A 14 -6.87 -11.61 -14.22
CA ILE A 14 -7.29 -13.00 -14.37
C ILE A 14 -6.26 -13.95 -13.77
N GLU A 15 -6.71 -15.10 -13.29
CA GLU A 15 -5.81 -16.18 -12.88
C GLU A 15 -4.99 -16.68 -14.06
N TYR A 16 -3.71 -16.92 -13.82
CA TYR A 16 -2.87 -17.62 -14.77
C TYR A 16 -3.22 -19.11 -14.80
N ASP A 17 -3.27 -19.68 -16.00
CA ASP A 17 -3.54 -21.10 -16.24
C ASP A 17 -2.58 -21.56 -17.34
N PRO A 18 -1.60 -22.44 -17.04
CA PRO A 18 -0.61 -22.87 -18.01
C PRO A 18 -1.20 -23.67 -19.18
N GLU A 19 -2.41 -24.23 -19.02
CA GLU A 19 -3.09 -25.01 -20.07
C GLU A 19 -3.84 -24.12 -21.08
N LYS A 20 -3.91 -22.81 -20.84
CA LYS A 20 -4.60 -21.84 -21.70
C LYS A 20 -3.60 -20.95 -22.45
N PRO A 21 -3.93 -20.53 -23.68
CA PRO A 21 -3.10 -19.56 -24.40
C PRO A 21 -2.92 -18.26 -23.61
N ALA A 22 -1.67 -17.85 -23.45
CA ALA A 22 -1.33 -16.61 -22.77
C ALA A 22 -1.79 -15.38 -23.57
N ARG A 23 -2.26 -14.36 -22.85
CA ARG A 23 -2.83 -13.11 -23.40
C ARG A 23 -1.96 -11.91 -23.03
N SER A 24 -2.02 -10.87 -23.83
CA SER A 24 -1.29 -9.61 -23.61
C SER A 24 -2.17 -8.43 -23.18
N ASP A 25 -3.49 -8.61 -23.12
CA ASP A 25 -4.47 -7.57 -22.82
C ASP A 25 -5.03 -7.62 -21.38
N VAL A 26 -4.37 -8.38 -20.51
CA VAL A 26 -4.77 -8.64 -19.12
C VAL A 26 -3.58 -8.58 -18.19
N ALA A 27 -3.85 -8.33 -16.91
CA ALA A 27 -2.90 -8.56 -15.85
C ALA A 27 -3.12 -9.98 -15.30
N TYR A 28 -2.06 -10.79 -15.25
CA TYR A 28 -2.15 -12.14 -14.71
C TYR A 28 -1.92 -12.13 -13.20
N ARG A 29 -2.77 -12.88 -12.46
CA ARG A 29 -2.54 -13.29 -11.08
C ARG A 29 -1.87 -14.65 -11.06
N PHE A 30 -0.72 -14.73 -10.39
CA PHE A 30 -0.02 -15.98 -10.08
C PHE A 30 -0.22 -16.25 -8.60
N ARG A 31 -0.64 -17.47 -8.25
CA ARG A 31 -0.80 -17.85 -6.85
C ARG A 31 -0.67 -19.36 -6.66
N SER A 32 -0.53 -19.70 -5.40
CA SER A 32 -0.61 -21.02 -4.82
C SER A 32 -1.86 -21.15 -3.96
N ASP A 33 -2.29 -22.37 -3.77
CA ASP A 33 -3.29 -22.75 -2.78
C ASP A 33 -2.67 -23.76 -1.81
N TYR A 34 -3.45 -24.22 -0.83
CA TYR A 34 -2.96 -25.12 0.21
C TYR A 34 -2.49 -26.47 -0.33
N ASP A 35 -3.15 -26.99 -1.37
CA ASP A 35 -2.87 -28.32 -1.92
C ASP A 35 -1.83 -28.26 -3.06
N ASN A 36 -1.63 -27.09 -3.66
CA ASN A 36 -0.79 -26.90 -4.83
C ASN A 36 -0.01 -25.57 -4.75
N ASN A 37 1.32 -25.66 -4.89
CA ASN A 37 2.21 -24.50 -4.83
C ASN A 37 2.87 -24.16 -6.20
N PRO A 38 2.10 -23.85 -7.26
CA PRO A 38 2.63 -23.68 -8.60
C PRO A 38 3.13 -22.25 -8.88
N VAL A 39 3.12 -21.31 -7.93
CA VAL A 39 3.39 -19.88 -8.21
C VAL A 39 4.71 -19.68 -8.96
N LEU A 40 5.79 -20.34 -8.53
CA LEU A 40 7.11 -20.24 -9.16
C LEU A 40 7.15 -20.92 -10.53
N GLU A 41 6.58 -22.13 -10.63
CA GLU A 41 6.50 -22.89 -11.88
C GLU A 41 5.70 -22.14 -12.95
N ASN A 42 4.57 -21.54 -12.54
CA ASN A 42 3.70 -20.77 -13.40
C ASN A 42 4.35 -19.45 -13.85
N LEU A 43 5.09 -18.77 -12.97
CA LEU A 43 5.87 -17.59 -13.34
C LEU A 43 6.93 -17.94 -14.39
N ALA A 44 7.68 -19.03 -14.19
CA ALA A 44 8.68 -19.50 -15.14
C ALA A 44 8.04 -19.90 -16.49
N HIS A 45 6.91 -20.62 -16.44
CA HIS A 45 6.14 -21.01 -17.61
C HIS A 45 5.65 -19.79 -18.40
N PHE A 46 5.08 -18.79 -17.72
CA PHE A 46 4.64 -17.56 -18.36
C PHE A 46 5.81 -16.77 -18.95
N ALA A 47 6.92 -16.63 -18.21
CA ALA A 47 8.12 -15.94 -18.67
C ALA A 47 8.70 -16.58 -19.95
N ALA A 48 8.52 -17.88 -20.15
CA ALA A 48 8.92 -18.57 -21.37
C ALA A 48 8.02 -18.25 -22.60
N SER A 49 6.80 -17.75 -22.39
CA SER A 49 5.85 -17.42 -23.46
C SER A 49 6.17 -16.11 -24.18
N ASP A 50 5.65 -15.95 -25.40
CA ASP A 50 5.74 -14.68 -26.16
C ASP A 50 4.90 -13.55 -25.53
N ALA A 51 3.87 -13.89 -24.75
CA ALA A 51 3.01 -12.92 -24.09
C ALA A 51 3.73 -12.16 -22.97
N ALA A 52 4.74 -12.77 -22.33
CA ALA A 52 5.55 -12.13 -21.29
C ALA A 52 6.19 -10.82 -21.79
N ALA A 53 6.66 -10.79 -23.05
CA ALA A 53 7.27 -9.60 -23.63
C ALA A 53 6.30 -8.41 -23.76
N GLN A 54 5.00 -8.67 -23.77
CA GLN A 54 3.95 -7.65 -23.84
C GLN A 54 3.31 -7.37 -22.48
N CYS A 55 3.62 -8.15 -21.44
CA CYS A 55 3.10 -7.98 -20.11
C CYS A 55 3.52 -6.63 -19.53
N SER A 56 2.54 -5.84 -19.09
CA SER A 56 2.77 -4.55 -18.44
C SER A 56 2.43 -4.54 -16.96
N ALA A 57 1.74 -5.58 -16.46
CA ALA A 57 1.33 -5.69 -15.07
C ALA A 57 1.27 -7.14 -14.59
N LEU A 58 1.77 -7.38 -13.38
CA LEU A 58 1.72 -8.67 -12.69
C LEU A 58 1.06 -8.51 -11.33
N VAL A 59 0.25 -9.50 -10.96
CA VAL A 59 -0.32 -9.64 -9.63
C VAL A 59 0.14 -10.98 -9.06
N ILE A 60 0.60 -10.98 -7.83
CA ILE A 60 0.95 -12.19 -7.09
C ILE A 60 -0.02 -12.31 -5.93
N GLY A 61 -0.77 -13.41 -5.87
CA GLY A 61 -1.62 -13.78 -4.75
C GLY A 61 -0.82 -14.56 -3.70
N ALA A 62 -1.46 -15.56 -3.07
CA ALA A 62 -0.78 -16.43 -2.11
C ALA A 62 0.41 -17.17 -2.74
N TRP A 63 1.49 -17.36 -1.98
CA TRP A 63 2.71 -18.09 -2.40
C TRP A 63 3.13 -19.18 -1.42
N HIS A 64 2.51 -19.20 -0.25
CA HIS A 64 3.00 -19.92 0.92
C HIS A 64 2.66 -21.42 0.89
N GLY A 65 1.64 -21.82 0.13
CA GLY A 65 1.23 -23.22 0.02
C GLY A 65 0.68 -23.74 1.34
N ASP A 66 1.26 -24.82 1.86
CA ASP A 66 0.99 -25.36 3.19
C ASP A 66 1.93 -24.82 4.29
N ASP A 67 2.97 -24.07 3.91
CA ASP A 67 3.93 -23.44 4.81
C ASP A 67 3.62 -21.96 5.02
N SER A 68 2.79 -21.65 6.02
CA SER A 68 2.42 -20.26 6.35
C SER A 68 3.59 -19.38 6.79
N GLN A 69 4.79 -19.93 7.01
CA GLN A 69 6.01 -19.19 7.31
C GLN A 69 6.86 -18.90 6.05
N ALA A 70 6.50 -19.45 4.89
CA ALA A 70 7.18 -19.16 3.64
C ALA A 70 7.00 -17.69 3.25
N ASP A 71 8.12 -16.98 3.14
CA ASP A 71 8.14 -15.57 2.80
C ASP A 71 8.11 -15.31 1.28
N SER A 72 8.06 -14.04 0.89
CA SER A 72 8.02 -13.65 -0.52
C SER A 72 9.37 -13.70 -1.24
N SER A 73 10.46 -14.15 -0.59
CA SER A 73 11.81 -14.03 -1.15
C SER A 73 12.03 -14.84 -2.41
N ASP A 74 11.54 -16.08 -2.47
CA ASP A 74 11.63 -16.93 -3.66
C ASP A 74 10.82 -16.37 -4.84
N VAL A 75 9.65 -15.80 -4.56
CA VAL A 75 8.82 -15.11 -5.58
C VAL A 75 9.54 -13.87 -6.11
N ILE A 76 10.10 -13.05 -5.22
CA ILE A 76 10.85 -11.85 -5.61
C ILE A 76 12.10 -12.23 -6.42
N ALA A 77 12.80 -13.29 -6.02
CA ALA A 77 13.97 -13.81 -6.73
C ALA A 77 13.60 -14.30 -8.13
N ALA A 78 12.52 -15.08 -8.27
CA ALA A 78 12.04 -15.56 -9.56
C ALA A 78 11.61 -14.41 -10.49
N LEU A 79 10.90 -13.41 -9.94
CA LEU A 79 10.56 -12.21 -10.69
C LEU A 79 11.81 -11.45 -11.13
N ALA A 80 12.81 -11.28 -10.27
CA ALA A 80 14.06 -10.60 -10.62
C ALA A 80 14.85 -11.38 -11.69
N GLU A 81 14.95 -12.71 -11.57
CA GLU A 81 15.60 -13.58 -12.54
C GLU A 81 14.95 -13.48 -13.93
N HIS A 82 13.63 -13.46 -13.98
CA HIS A 82 12.87 -13.40 -15.23
C HIS A 82 12.66 -11.97 -15.76
N ALA A 83 13.17 -10.93 -15.09
CA ALA A 83 12.98 -9.55 -15.51
C ALA A 83 13.32 -9.26 -17.00
N PRO A 84 14.37 -9.84 -17.61
CA PRO A 84 14.65 -9.66 -19.05
C PRO A 84 13.52 -10.12 -19.99
N ARG A 85 12.60 -10.97 -19.51
CA ARG A 85 11.43 -11.47 -20.26
C ARG A 85 10.23 -10.53 -20.18
N PHE A 86 10.24 -9.56 -19.28
CA PHE A 86 9.15 -8.59 -19.08
C PHE A 86 9.61 -7.14 -19.35
N PRO A 87 10.13 -6.81 -20.55
CA PRO A 87 10.68 -5.49 -20.87
C PRO A 87 9.66 -4.34 -20.80
N ARG A 88 8.37 -4.64 -20.72
CA ARG A 88 7.26 -3.67 -20.64
C ARG A 88 6.58 -3.62 -19.28
N LEU A 89 7.07 -4.37 -18.29
CA LEU A 89 6.47 -4.40 -16.97
C LEU A 89 6.62 -3.04 -16.29
N VAL A 90 5.49 -2.46 -15.91
CA VAL A 90 5.43 -1.16 -15.22
C VAL A 90 4.71 -1.23 -13.88
N ALA A 91 4.02 -2.33 -13.57
CA ALA A 91 3.26 -2.47 -12.34
C ALA A 91 3.35 -3.87 -11.73
N ILE A 92 3.60 -3.93 -10.43
CA ILE A 92 3.57 -5.18 -9.64
C ILE A 92 2.69 -4.97 -8.43
N TYR A 93 1.76 -5.91 -8.19
CA TYR A 93 1.09 -6.07 -6.92
C TYR A 93 1.53 -7.39 -6.29
N LEU A 94 2.29 -7.33 -5.20
CA LEU A 94 2.76 -8.48 -4.44
C LEU A 94 1.87 -8.69 -3.21
N GLY A 95 1.22 -9.86 -3.11
CA GLY A 95 0.47 -10.26 -1.93
C GLY A 95 -1.01 -9.94 -2.01
N ASP A 96 -1.63 -9.96 -3.19
CA ASP A 96 -3.08 -9.84 -3.38
C ASP A 96 -3.80 -11.08 -2.81
N MET A 97 -3.79 -11.22 -1.49
CA MET A 97 -4.36 -12.32 -0.71
C MET A 97 -5.62 -11.87 0.01
N THR A 98 -6.66 -12.72 0.01
CA THR A 98 -7.84 -12.52 0.84
C THR A 98 -7.58 -12.98 2.28
N TYR A 99 -8.48 -12.59 3.19
CA TYR A 99 -8.46 -13.03 4.58
C TYR A 99 -8.45 -14.56 4.71
N GLU A 100 -9.21 -15.26 3.85
CA GLU A 100 -9.28 -16.72 3.86
C GLU A 100 -8.00 -17.40 3.32
N GLU A 101 -7.20 -16.71 2.50
CA GLU A 101 -5.94 -17.22 1.96
C GLU A 101 -4.78 -17.03 2.96
N ASN A 102 -4.70 -15.83 3.54
CA ASN A 102 -3.81 -15.52 4.66
C ASN A 102 -4.22 -14.16 5.25
N GLU A 103 -4.34 -14.09 6.58
CA GLU A 103 -4.52 -12.83 7.28
C GLU A 103 -3.33 -11.90 7.03
N MET A 104 -3.59 -10.61 6.83
CA MET A 104 -2.62 -9.55 6.57
C MET A 104 -1.44 -9.55 7.54
N SER A 105 -1.72 -9.75 8.83
CA SER A 105 -0.74 -9.79 9.91
C SER A 105 0.18 -11.01 9.84
N TRP A 106 -0.21 -12.06 9.13
CA TRP A 106 0.55 -13.31 8.98
C TRP A 106 1.28 -13.43 7.65
N ILE A 107 1.03 -12.51 6.70
CA ILE A 107 1.71 -12.53 5.40
C ILE A 107 3.20 -12.19 5.58
N GLN A 108 4.04 -13.22 5.42
CA GLN A 108 5.49 -13.13 5.44
C GLN A 108 6.01 -12.46 4.16
N GLN A 109 6.50 -11.24 4.29
CA GLN A 109 7.19 -10.49 3.24
C GLN A 109 8.71 -10.66 3.33
N SER A 110 9.42 -9.97 2.44
CA SER A 110 10.87 -9.93 2.41
C SER A 110 11.33 -8.56 1.88
N ASP A 111 12.63 -8.39 1.59
CA ASP A 111 13.16 -7.15 1.02
C ASP A 111 12.61 -6.91 -0.41
N LEU A 112 11.94 -5.78 -0.61
CA LEU A 112 11.38 -5.39 -1.90
C LEU A 112 12.40 -4.81 -2.89
N SER A 113 13.59 -4.47 -2.41
CA SER A 113 14.62 -3.81 -3.21
C SER A 113 15.01 -4.55 -4.50
N PRO A 114 15.09 -5.90 -4.53
CA PRO A 114 15.37 -6.63 -5.76
C PRO A 114 14.34 -6.38 -6.87
N LEU A 115 13.06 -6.14 -6.54
CA LEU A 115 12.05 -5.78 -7.54
C LEU A 115 12.32 -4.40 -8.14
N LEU A 116 12.74 -3.44 -7.32
CA LEU A 116 13.10 -2.10 -7.80
C LEU A 116 14.35 -2.15 -8.69
N ASP A 117 15.35 -2.95 -8.31
CA ASP A 117 16.59 -3.08 -9.06
C ASP A 117 16.38 -3.81 -10.41
N ALA A 118 15.52 -4.83 -10.44
CA ALA A 118 15.30 -5.67 -11.62
C ALA A 118 14.46 -5.01 -12.71
N TYR A 119 13.54 -4.10 -12.35
CA TYR A 119 12.54 -3.54 -13.26
C TYR A 119 12.71 -2.03 -13.47
N PRO A 120 13.63 -1.57 -14.35
CA PRO A 120 13.93 -0.15 -14.50
C PRO A 120 12.76 0.69 -15.03
N GLN A 121 11.74 0.07 -15.62
CA GLN A 121 10.53 0.75 -16.10
C GLN A 121 9.38 0.72 -15.08
N LEU A 122 9.58 0.16 -13.88
CA LEU A 122 8.55 0.04 -12.85
C LEU A 122 8.05 1.43 -12.42
N GLN A 123 6.74 1.62 -12.54
CA GLN A 123 6.04 2.85 -12.16
C GLN A 123 5.15 2.65 -10.94
N LEU A 124 4.66 1.44 -10.69
CA LEU A 124 3.80 1.13 -9.56
C LEU A 124 4.26 -0.14 -8.84
N LEU A 125 4.50 -0.02 -7.54
CA LEU A 125 4.69 -1.16 -6.65
C LEU A 125 3.64 -1.10 -5.54
N ARG A 126 2.83 -2.15 -5.43
CA ARG A 126 1.87 -2.34 -4.34
C ARG A 126 2.23 -3.62 -3.60
N THR A 127 2.22 -3.57 -2.28
CA THR A 127 2.42 -4.75 -1.42
C THR A 127 1.34 -4.86 -0.36
N ARG A 128 1.11 -6.08 0.09
CA ARG A 128 0.16 -6.41 1.16
C ARG A 128 0.77 -7.46 2.08
N GLY A 129 0.79 -7.19 3.38
CA GLY A 129 1.51 -7.96 4.39
C GLY A 129 2.64 -7.13 5.01
N GLY A 130 2.78 -7.19 6.33
CA GLY A 130 3.75 -6.40 7.09
C GLY A 130 4.90 -7.21 7.69
N GLU A 131 4.71 -8.51 7.93
CA GLU A 131 5.71 -9.32 8.62
C GLU A 131 6.96 -9.47 7.76
N ASN A 132 8.15 -9.19 8.31
CA ASN A 132 9.44 -9.19 7.60
C ASN A 132 9.51 -8.25 6.36
N LEU A 133 8.54 -7.35 6.17
CA LEU A 133 8.55 -6.36 5.10
C LEU A 133 9.76 -5.44 5.25
N SER A 134 10.56 -5.31 4.19
CA SER A 134 11.67 -4.36 4.19
C SER A 134 11.94 -3.77 2.81
N ILE A 135 12.65 -2.64 2.81
CA ILE A 135 13.15 -2.00 1.60
C ILE A 135 14.55 -1.47 1.86
N SER A 136 15.56 -2.31 1.68
CA SER A 136 16.96 -1.99 2.00
C SER A 136 17.59 -0.91 1.11
N ARG A 137 17.14 -0.78 -0.15
CA ARG A 137 17.60 0.20 -1.14
C ARG A 137 16.40 0.93 -1.75
N PRO A 138 15.80 1.90 -1.03
CA PRO A 138 14.59 2.60 -1.46
C PRO A 138 14.90 3.64 -2.55
N GLN A 139 15.32 3.19 -3.73
CA GLN A 139 15.66 4.04 -4.86
C GLN A 139 15.06 3.49 -6.15
N HIS A 140 14.46 4.37 -6.96
CA HIS A 140 13.98 3.99 -8.28
C HIS A 140 13.73 5.23 -9.13
N ALA A 141 14.27 5.24 -10.36
CA ALA A 141 14.20 6.41 -11.21
C ALA A 141 12.79 6.68 -11.74
N ASN A 142 11.98 5.64 -11.96
CA ASN A 142 10.69 5.75 -12.66
C ASN A 142 9.47 5.44 -11.78
N LEU A 143 9.67 5.15 -10.48
CA LEU A 143 8.55 4.81 -9.59
C LEU A 143 7.69 6.05 -9.37
N ARG A 144 6.38 5.91 -9.65
CA ARG A 144 5.36 6.97 -9.53
C ARG A 144 4.37 6.67 -8.42
N ALA A 145 4.12 5.41 -8.11
CA ALA A 145 3.23 4.99 -7.04
C ALA A 145 3.84 3.88 -6.19
N LEU A 146 3.78 4.06 -4.88
CA LEU A 146 4.16 3.07 -3.88
C LEU A 146 3.02 2.94 -2.87
N ALA A 147 2.53 1.72 -2.67
CA ALA A 147 1.50 1.42 -1.70
C ALA A 147 1.92 0.19 -0.88
N MET A 148 1.93 0.32 0.45
CA MET A 148 2.25 -0.76 1.38
C MET A 148 1.10 -0.93 2.36
N GLU A 149 0.36 -2.03 2.21
CA GLU A 149 -0.73 -2.40 3.12
C GLU A 149 -0.21 -3.34 4.20
N THR A 150 -0.34 -2.96 5.46
CA THR A 150 0.09 -3.77 6.61
C THR A 150 -0.95 -3.67 7.73
N GLY A 151 -1.08 -4.74 8.52
CA GLY A 151 -1.82 -4.72 9.79
C GLY A 151 -1.09 -3.94 10.89
N GLY A 152 0.23 -3.85 10.79
CA GLY A 152 1.14 -3.07 11.63
C GLY A 152 2.43 -2.75 10.88
N MET A 153 2.75 -1.46 10.72
CA MET A 153 3.94 -1.01 9.99
C MET A 153 5.15 -0.93 10.93
N ASP A 154 6.21 -1.65 10.61
CA ASP A 154 7.48 -1.56 11.33
C ASP A 154 8.16 -0.19 11.08
N ALA A 155 8.67 0.44 12.15
CA ALA A 155 9.35 1.72 12.09
C ALA A 155 10.55 1.73 11.12
N SER A 156 11.28 0.62 11.01
CA SER A 156 12.43 0.47 10.11
C SER A 156 12.06 0.64 8.64
N VAL A 157 10.84 0.26 8.23
CA VAL A 157 10.35 0.47 6.86
C VAL A 157 10.15 1.96 6.60
N VAL A 158 9.49 2.67 7.51
CA VAL A 158 9.27 4.13 7.41
C VAL A 158 10.59 4.90 7.46
N GLN A 159 11.51 4.50 8.35
CA GLN A 159 12.85 5.08 8.44
C GLN A 159 13.68 4.84 7.18
N SER A 160 13.52 3.70 6.53
CA SER A 160 14.14 3.44 5.22
C SER A 160 13.55 4.36 4.14
N LEU A 161 12.22 4.48 4.08
CA LEU A 161 11.55 5.43 3.18
C LEU A 161 11.95 6.89 3.44
N GLY A 162 12.30 7.24 4.68
CA GLY A 162 12.87 8.53 5.05
C GLY A 162 14.22 8.84 4.40
N LYS A 163 14.86 7.86 3.76
CA LYS A 163 16.13 7.97 3.01
C LYS A 163 15.94 7.70 1.51
N ALA A 164 14.69 7.62 1.05
CA ALA A 164 14.37 7.17 -0.29
C ALA A 164 14.77 8.17 -1.39
N GLN A 165 15.08 7.63 -2.57
CA GLN A 165 15.35 8.36 -3.81
C GLN A 165 14.33 7.96 -4.86
N PHE A 166 13.13 8.53 -4.76
CA PHE A 166 12.04 8.37 -5.72
C PHE A 166 11.66 9.73 -6.35
N PRO A 167 12.48 10.26 -7.29
CA PRO A 167 12.30 11.62 -7.80
C PRO A 167 11.01 11.82 -8.59
N ASN A 168 10.37 10.72 -9.02
CA ASN A 168 9.12 10.73 -9.78
C ASN A 168 7.90 10.25 -8.97
N LEU A 169 8.03 10.03 -7.65
CA LEU A 169 6.92 9.56 -6.83
C LEU A 169 5.82 10.62 -6.74
N GLU A 170 4.63 10.24 -7.17
CA GLU A 170 3.41 11.04 -7.18
C GLU A 170 2.39 10.54 -6.14
N TYR A 171 2.44 9.24 -5.82
CA TYR A 171 1.52 8.56 -4.90
C TYR A 171 2.28 7.74 -3.87
N LEU A 172 2.08 8.04 -2.59
CA LEU A 172 2.57 7.24 -1.48
C LEU A 172 1.40 6.87 -0.56
N GLU A 173 1.21 5.59 -0.31
CA GLU A 173 0.21 5.07 0.62
C GLU A 173 0.87 4.08 1.59
N LEU A 174 0.78 4.40 2.88
CA LEU A 174 1.25 3.57 3.98
C LEU A 174 0.08 3.27 4.90
N TRP A 175 -0.20 1.99 5.13
CA TRP A 175 -1.12 1.57 6.17
C TRP A 175 -0.31 1.37 7.44
N LEU A 176 -0.46 2.25 8.42
CA LEU A 176 0.39 2.26 9.61
C LEU A 176 0.04 1.14 10.59
N GLY A 177 -1.21 0.69 10.57
CA GLY A 177 -1.69 -0.41 11.37
C GLY A 177 -1.80 -0.10 12.87
N THR A 178 -1.71 -1.14 13.68
CA THR A 178 -1.70 -1.09 15.15
C THR A 178 -0.51 -1.86 15.73
N GLU A 179 -0.14 -1.53 16.97
CA GLU A 179 0.84 -2.28 17.76
C GLU A 179 0.48 -3.75 17.93
N ASP A 180 -0.82 -4.09 17.99
CA ASP A 180 -1.30 -5.47 18.14
C ASP A 180 -0.90 -6.40 16.99
N TYR A 181 -0.62 -5.82 15.81
CA TYR A 181 -0.15 -6.55 14.62
C TYR A 181 1.28 -6.14 14.22
N GLY A 182 2.11 -5.78 15.20
CA GLY A 182 3.54 -5.52 15.01
C GLY A 182 3.89 -4.08 14.60
N GLY A 183 2.93 -3.16 14.58
CA GLY A 183 3.15 -1.78 14.19
C GLY A 183 4.01 -1.02 15.22
N THR A 184 5.17 -0.54 14.81
CA THR A 184 6.08 0.24 15.68
C THR A 184 6.38 1.63 15.15
N ALA A 185 5.91 1.96 13.94
CA ALA A 185 6.09 3.27 13.35
C ALA A 185 5.47 4.40 14.19
N THR A 186 6.19 5.50 14.31
CA THR A 186 5.80 6.68 15.08
C THR A 186 5.61 7.90 14.18
N VAL A 187 5.05 8.98 14.74
CA VAL A 187 4.92 10.27 14.05
C VAL A 187 6.30 10.87 13.74
N GLU A 188 7.30 10.61 14.60
CA GLU A 188 8.68 11.03 14.43
C GLU A 188 9.31 10.38 13.19
N ASP A 189 9.03 9.10 12.95
CA ASP A 189 9.53 8.38 11.75
C ASP A 189 8.97 8.97 10.45
N LEU A 190 7.77 9.57 10.49
CA LEU A 190 7.13 10.19 9.34
C LEU A 190 7.70 11.58 8.99
N GLN A 191 8.45 12.23 9.88
CA GLN A 191 8.95 13.60 9.68
C GLN A 191 9.70 13.83 8.37
N PRO A 192 10.59 12.93 7.91
CA PRO A 192 11.25 13.08 6.61
C PRO A 192 10.26 13.18 5.44
N ILE A 193 9.19 12.38 5.46
CA ILE A 193 8.12 12.38 4.44
C ILE A 193 7.29 13.66 4.56
N LEU A 194 6.86 14.00 5.78
CA LEU A 194 6.04 15.17 6.08
C LEU A 194 6.76 16.50 5.79
N SER A 195 8.10 16.50 5.74
CA SER A 195 8.90 17.67 5.36
C SER A 195 8.66 18.14 3.91
N GLY A 196 8.11 17.28 3.04
CA GLY A 196 7.92 17.55 1.61
C GLY A 196 9.20 17.57 0.77
N LYS A 197 10.38 17.34 1.37
CA LYS A 197 11.67 17.44 0.65
C LYS A 197 12.04 16.18 -0.13
N LEU A 198 11.60 15.00 0.33
CA LEU A 198 11.99 13.71 -0.26
C LEU A 198 11.38 13.47 -1.64
N PHE A 199 10.10 13.82 -1.80
CA PHE A 199 9.31 13.45 -2.97
C PHE A 199 8.75 14.72 -3.63
N PRO A 200 9.52 15.41 -4.49
CA PRO A 200 9.15 16.73 -5.01
C PRO A 200 7.91 16.71 -5.92
N LYS A 201 7.50 15.54 -6.41
CA LYS A 201 6.31 15.36 -7.26
C LYS A 201 5.10 14.78 -6.51
N LEU A 202 5.20 14.52 -5.21
CA LEU A 202 4.14 13.86 -4.46
C LEU A 202 2.85 14.68 -4.50
N LYS A 203 1.76 14.04 -4.93
CA LYS A 203 0.40 14.58 -5.04
C LYS A 203 -0.58 13.88 -4.11
N TYR A 204 -0.31 12.63 -3.78
CA TYR A 204 -1.13 11.85 -2.86
C TYR A 204 -0.26 11.32 -1.73
N LEU A 205 -0.68 11.56 -0.50
CA LEU A 205 -0.13 10.95 0.70
C LEU A 205 -1.25 10.28 1.49
N GLY A 206 -1.18 8.96 1.61
CA GLY A 206 -2.03 8.17 2.49
C GLY A 206 -1.25 7.68 3.70
N LEU A 207 -1.71 8.06 4.89
CA LEU A 207 -1.25 7.56 6.19
C LEU A 207 -2.47 6.91 6.85
N ARG A 208 -2.80 5.72 6.35
CA ARG A 208 -4.09 5.08 6.53
C ARG A 208 -4.04 4.06 7.66
N ASN A 209 -5.22 3.60 8.07
CA ASN A 209 -5.38 2.40 8.90
C ASN A 209 -4.53 2.45 10.17
N SER A 210 -4.49 3.60 10.86
CA SER A 210 -3.62 3.82 12.02
C SER A 210 -4.41 3.88 13.31
N ASP A 211 -3.93 3.20 14.35
CA ASP A 211 -4.37 3.35 15.74
C ASP A 211 -3.98 4.70 16.36
N LYS A 212 -2.92 5.33 15.84
CA LYS A 212 -2.39 6.65 16.19
C LYS A 212 -2.91 7.76 15.28
N ALA A 213 -4.09 7.58 14.68
CA ALA A 213 -4.62 8.47 13.65
C ALA A 213 -4.73 9.95 14.09
N ASP A 214 -5.07 10.23 15.34
CA ASP A 214 -5.15 11.60 15.88
C ASP A 214 -3.78 12.29 15.89
N ALA A 215 -2.75 11.62 16.42
CA ALA A 215 -1.39 12.13 16.44
C ALA A 215 -0.83 12.35 15.02
N VAL A 216 -1.13 11.41 14.10
CA VAL A 216 -0.79 11.54 12.69
C VAL A 216 -1.49 12.74 12.05
N ALA A 217 -2.78 12.96 12.32
CA ALA A 217 -3.53 14.10 11.81
C ALA A 217 -2.97 15.43 12.31
N VAL A 218 -2.63 15.52 13.59
CA VAL A 218 -2.01 16.71 14.20
C VAL A 218 -0.69 17.06 13.49
N ALA A 219 0.17 16.07 13.29
CA ALA A 219 1.44 16.27 12.60
C ALA A 219 1.26 16.64 11.13
N ALA A 220 0.37 15.92 10.42
CA ALA A 220 0.08 16.15 9.01
C ALA A 220 -0.52 17.54 8.76
N ALA A 221 -1.40 18.02 9.64
CA ALA A 221 -2.06 19.34 9.51
C ALA A 221 -1.07 20.52 9.47
N GLN A 222 0.12 20.34 10.05
CA GLN A 222 1.19 21.35 10.09
C GLN A 222 2.33 21.07 9.09
N ALA A 223 2.25 19.95 8.36
CA ALA A 223 3.35 19.46 7.56
C ALA A 223 3.59 20.27 6.28
N PRO A 224 4.84 20.66 5.97
CA PRO A 224 5.16 21.37 4.73
C PRO A 224 4.78 20.62 3.45
N VAL A 225 4.74 19.28 3.48
CA VAL A 225 4.33 18.45 2.33
C VAL A 225 2.94 18.82 1.81
N LEU A 226 2.05 19.36 2.66
CA LEU A 226 0.70 19.76 2.25
C LEU A 226 0.70 20.81 1.13
N GLN A 227 1.76 21.61 0.98
CA GLN A 227 1.84 22.66 -0.05
C GLN A 227 1.93 22.10 -1.48
N GLN A 228 2.30 20.84 -1.64
CA GLN A 228 2.42 20.18 -2.95
C GLN A 228 1.39 19.06 -3.19
N LEU A 229 0.74 18.60 -2.11
CA LEU A 229 -0.28 17.55 -2.17
C LEU A 229 -1.58 18.06 -2.79
N GLU A 230 -2.26 17.15 -3.48
CA GLU A 230 -3.64 17.31 -3.90
C GLU A 230 -4.59 16.53 -3.00
N THR A 231 -4.15 15.39 -2.46
CA THR A 231 -4.94 14.55 -1.55
C THR A 231 -4.12 14.18 -0.32
N LEU A 232 -4.72 14.40 0.85
CA LEU A 232 -4.32 13.78 2.11
C LEU A 232 -5.36 12.71 2.46
N ASP A 233 -4.91 11.49 2.71
CA ASP A 233 -5.76 10.35 3.09
C ASP A 233 -5.35 9.82 4.47
N LEU A 234 -6.25 9.97 5.44
CA LEU A 234 -6.15 9.49 6.82
C LEU A 234 -7.26 8.48 7.14
N SER A 235 -7.80 7.83 6.10
CA SER A 235 -8.91 6.88 6.21
C SER A 235 -8.51 5.59 6.93
N LEU A 236 -9.52 4.81 7.32
CA LEU A 236 -9.41 3.47 7.92
C LEU A 236 -8.82 3.43 9.33
N GLY A 237 -8.41 4.57 9.89
CA GLY A 237 -7.85 4.64 11.23
C GLY A 237 -8.88 4.96 12.32
N THR A 238 -8.38 5.17 13.52
CA THR A 238 -9.16 5.52 14.72
C THR A 238 -9.42 7.02 14.85
N LEU A 239 -9.35 7.79 13.76
CA LEU A 239 -9.38 9.26 13.79
C LEU A 239 -10.63 9.81 14.50
N SER A 240 -10.44 10.56 15.59
CA SER A 240 -11.52 11.14 16.39
C SER A 240 -11.63 12.66 16.25
N ASP A 241 -12.43 13.26 17.12
CA ASP A 241 -12.57 14.70 17.21
C ASP A 241 -11.26 15.43 17.51
N GLU A 242 -10.31 14.82 18.24
CA GLU A 242 -9.01 15.42 18.51
C GLU A 242 -8.22 15.67 17.21
N GLY A 243 -8.05 14.63 16.38
CA GLY A 243 -7.37 14.76 15.10
C GLY A 243 -8.17 15.62 14.11
N ALA A 244 -9.49 15.50 14.08
CA ALA A 244 -10.35 16.33 13.24
C ALA A 244 -10.22 17.82 13.57
N GLN A 245 -10.12 18.18 14.85
CA GLN A 245 -9.96 19.56 15.30
C GLN A 245 -8.66 20.18 14.77
N ALA A 246 -7.58 19.39 14.65
CA ALA A 246 -6.34 19.84 14.04
C ALA A 246 -6.50 20.11 12.53
N LEU A 247 -7.31 19.31 11.83
CA LEU A 247 -7.54 19.43 10.39
C LEU A 247 -8.42 20.64 10.01
N LEU A 248 -9.25 21.15 10.92
CA LEU A 248 -10.02 22.39 10.68
C LEU A 248 -9.13 23.61 10.41
N GLY A 249 -7.88 23.58 10.89
CA GLY A 249 -6.89 24.63 10.68
C GLY A 249 -6.15 24.57 9.33
N LEU A 250 -6.47 23.62 8.45
CA LEU A 250 -5.78 23.43 7.18
C LEU A 250 -5.85 24.70 6.31
N LYS A 251 -4.67 25.24 5.96
CA LYS A 251 -4.50 26.37 5.03
C LYS A 251 -3.88 25.99 3.69
N ALA A 252 -3.55 24.71 3.52
CA ALA A 252 -2.90 24.20 2.33
C ALA A 252 -3.89 24.09 1.14
N PRO A 253 -3.41 24.21 -0.11
CA PRO A 253 -4.26 24.11 -1.31
C PRO A 253 -4.64 22.65 -1.65
N LEU A 254 -5.07 21.87 -0.65
CA LEU A 254 -5.53 20.49 -0.83
C LEU A 254 -6.84 20.48 -1.63
N LYS A 255 -6.94 19.55 -2.59
CA LYS A 255 -8.18 19.32 -3.35
C LYS A 255 -9.10 18.35 -2.62
N ARG A 256 -8.52 17.35 -1.94
CA ARG A 256 -9.26 16.29 -1.25
C ARG A 256 -8.68 15.97 0.11
N LEU A 257 -9.57 15.77 1.08
CA LEU A 257 -9.28 15.18 2.38
C LEU A 257 -10.11 13.89 2.49
N ASN A 258 -9.45 12.75 2.65
CA ASN A 258 -10.13 11.47 2.82
C ASN A 258 -10.00 10.98 4.27
N LEU A 259 -11.14 10.94 4.95
CA LEU A 259 -11.36 10.46 6.32
C LEU A 259 -12.37 9.30 6.32
N HIS A 260 -12.53 8.57 5.21
CA HIS A 260 -13.42 7.41 5.15
C HIS A 260 -13.11 6.45 6.31
N HIS A 261 -14.13 5.94 6.99
CA HIS A 261 -13.97 5.16 8.22
C HIS A 261 -13.18 5.92 9.30
N ASN A 262 -13.93 6.60 10.16
CA ASN A 262 -13.43 7.47 11.23
C ASN A 262 -14.39 7.42 12.44
N TYR A 263 -14.00 8.05 13.54
CA TYR A 263 -14.76 8.19 14.78
C TYR A 263 -15.09 9.67 15.08
N ILE A 264 -15.22 10.50 14.04
CA ILE A 264 -15.45 11.94 14.17
C ILE A 264 -16.94 12.19 14.37
N SER A 265 -17.26 13.06 15.34
CA SER A 265 -18.62 13.49 15.61
C SER A 265 -19.26 14.18 14.40
N SER A 266 -20.58 14.03 14.29
CA SER A 266 -21.35 14.66 13.21
C SER A 266 -21.22 16.18 13.17
N GLU A 267 -20.93 16.82 14.31
CA GLU A 267 -20.67 18.25 14.41
C GLU A 267 -19.36 18.63 13.73
N LEU A 268 -18.25 17.98 14.08
CA LEU A 268 -16.95 18.28 13.46
C LEU A 268 -16.92 17.88 11.98
N VAL A 269 -17.58 16.79 11.58
CA VAL A 269 -17.76 16.46 10.16
C VAL A 269 -18.47 17.61 9.40
N ARG A 270 -19.46 18.27 10.02
CA ARG A 270 -20.13 19.42 9.39
C ARG A 270 -19.16 20.59 9.21
N GLN A 271 -18.35 20.90 10.23
CA GLN A 271 -17.36 21.97 10.15
C GLN A 271 -16.28 21.67 9.08
N LEU A 272 -15.82 20.43 8.98
CA LEU A 272 -14.85 20.00 7.97
C LEU A 272 -15.41 20.15 6.53
N LYS A 273 -16.72 19.99 6.34
CA LYS A 273 -17.38 20.19 5.03
C LYS A 273 -17.39 21.65 4.58
N ASP A 274 -17.23 22.60 5.49
CA ASP A 274 -17.16 24.03 5.16
C ASP A 274 -15.76 24.44 4.63
N LEU A 275 -14.77 23.54 4.71
CA LEU A 275 -13.46 23.76 4.10
C LEU A 275 -13.58 23.76 2.56
N PRO A 276 -12.75 24.56 1.84
CA PRO A 276 -12.81 24.68 0.38
C PRO A 276 -12.12 23.51 -0.34
N LEU A 277 -12.47 22.26 0.04
CA LEU A 277 -11.93 21.02 -0.50
C LEU A 277 -13.03 19.94 -0.59
N SER A 278 -12.77 18.87 -1.32
CA SER A 278 -13.63 17.68 -1.31
C SER A 278 -13.35 16.85 -0.06
N LEU A 279 -14.35 16.68 0.81
CA LEU A 279 -14.26 15.80 1.97
C LEU A 279 -14.92 14.45 1.70
N ASP A 280 -14.22 13.37 2.03
CA ASP A 280 -14.82 12.04 2.20
C ASP A 280 -14.76 11.67 3.68
N ALA A 281 -15.92 11.64 4.35
CA ALA A 281 -16.06 11.19 5.75
C ALA A 281 -17.12 10.10 5.84
N THR A 282 -17.20 9.27 4.81
CA THR A 282 -18.21 8.19 4.71
C THR A 282 -17.85 7.00 5.60
N ASN A 283 -18.87 6.18 5.92
CA ASN A 283 -18.73 5.01 6.79
C ASN A 283 -18.15 5.34 8.19
N PRO A 284 -18.65 6.37 8.90
CA PRO A 284 -18.20 6.61 10.26
C PRO A 284 -18.47 5.36 11.11
N SER A 285 -17.58 5.10 12.07
CA SER A 285 -17.80 4.10 13.09
C SER A 285 -19.14 4.38 13.78
N GLY A 286 -19.89 3.33 14.08
CA GLY A 286 -21.13 3.42 14.84
C GLY A 286 -20.90 3.54 16.36
N MET A 287 -19.64 3.50 16.80
CA MET A 287 -19.24 3.66 18.20
C MET A 287 -19.07 5.15 18.55
N GLU A 288 -19.34 5.51 19.79
CA GLU A 288 -19.13 6.89 20.25
C GLU A 288 -17.61 7.16 20.40
N ALA A 289 -17.19 8.41 20.23
CA ALA A 289 -15.76 8.79 20.23
C ALA A 289 -15.05 8.50 21.57
N ASP A 290 -15.85 8.37 22.62
CA ASP A 290 -15.53 8.19 24.03
C ASP A 290 -15.35 6.71 24.42
N ASP A 291 -15.72 5.78 23.53
CA ASP A 291 -15.57 4.34 23.79
C ASP A 291 -14.08 3.97 23.78
N GLU A 292 -13.62 3.27 24.82
CA GLU A 292 -12.22 2.84 25.01
C GLU A 292 -11.70 1.89 23.89
N ASP A 293 -12.57 1.47 22.98
CA ASP A 293 -12.38 0.42 21.99
C ASP A 293 -12.48 0.94 20.54
N ARG A 294 -11.67 1.95 20.17
CA ARG A 294 -11.53 2.36 18.75
C ARG A 294 -10.60 1.39 18.02
N TYR A 295 -11.04 0.86 16.89
CA TYR A 295 -10.26 -0.08 16.09
C TYR A 295 -10.00 0.47 14.68
N VAL A 296 -8.89 0.04 14.11
CA VAL A 296 -8.61 0.26 12.69
C VAL A 296 -9.54 -0.61 11.82
N ALA A 297 -9.81 -0.18 10.58
CA ALA A 297 -10.73 -0.89 9.70
C ALA A 297 -10.22 -2.26 9.24
N VAL A 298 -8.89 -2.42 9.20
CA VAL A 298 -8.22 -3.65 8.76
C VAL A 298 -7.07 -3.96 9.71
N GLY A 299 -7.23 -4.98 10.55
CA GLY A 299 -6.17 -5.49 11.43
C GLY A 299 -5.56 -6.77 10.89
N GLU A 300 -6.44 -7.76 10.69
CA GLU A 300 -6.19 -9.06 10.06
C GLU A 300 -6.46 -9.06 8.56
#